data_AF-A0A0R2K081-F1
#
_entry.id   AF-A0A0R2K081-F1
#
_cell.length_a   1.000
_cell.length_b   1.000
_cell.length_c   1.000
_cell.angle_alpha   90.00
_cell.angle_beta   90.00
_cell.angle_gamma   90.00
#
_symmetry.space_group_name_H-M   'P 1'
#
loop_
_entity.id
_entity.type
_entity.pdbx_description
1 polymer ?
#
loop_
_entity_poly.entity_id
_entity_poly.type
_entity_poly.pdbx_seq_one_letter_code
_entity_poly.pdbx_strand_id
1 'polypeptide(L)'
;MHRIPASVFESINNYENDKEKTVLHVFTPMQISVNDELFPHVPKKNHKITRKAFGLSKPSTIEFTNDEMMVHDQQGKVTRTEEINEFKFVQFGTIRTMPVGPPVYTYTLTMVISVADRFYYVLNPNFTVFQRLTPILKQHAVTVEDPFDIASLPSNAEREHYFNMFYEKRAKETNYPLQLEWMPLLL
;
A
#
# COMPACT_ATOMS: atom_id res chain seq x y z
N MET A 1 -9.44 -9.35 -12.69
CA MET A 1 -9.49 -8.50 -11.50
C MET A 1 -9.90 -9.34 -10.31
N HIS A 2 -9.02 -9.42 -9.33
CA HIS A 2 -9.24 -10.15 -8.10
C HIS A 2 -10.34 -9.50 -7.24
N ARG A 3 -11.19 -10.34 -6.64
CA ARG A 3 -12.21 -9.91 -5.70
C ARG A 3 -11.64 -9.85 -4.29
N ILE A 4 -11.33 -8.65 -3.83
CA ILE A 4 -10.82 -8.41 -2.49
C ILE A 4 -11.92 -8.70 -1.44
N PRO A 5 -11.65 -9.53 -0.40
CA PRO A 5 -12.63 -9.79 0.66
C PRO A 5 -12.92 -8.54 1.50
N ALA A 6 -14.19 -8.30 1.87
CA ALA A 6 -14.58 -7.11 2.64
C ALA A 6 -13.84 -6.97 3.99
N SER A 7 -13.59 -8.11 4.66
CA SER A 7 -12.91 -8.19 5.96
C SER A 7 -11.52 -7.56 5.96
N VAL A 8 -10.83 -7.50 4.81
CA VAL A 8 -9.48 -6.94 4.73
C VAL A 8 -9.47 -5.41 4.83
N PHE A 9 -10.63 -4.77 4.60
CA PHE A 9 -10.83 -3.33 4.76
C PHE A 9 -11.26 -2.97 6.19
N GLU A 10 -12.15 -3.75 6.80
CA GLU A 10 -12.85 -3.40 8.05
C GLU A 10 -11.93 -3.13 9.25
N SER A 11 -10.72 -3.70 9.25
CA SER A 11 -9.89 -3.72 10.44
C SER A 11 -8.64 -2.85 10.36
N ILE A 12 -8.46 -2.01 9.33
CA ILE A 12 -7.24 -1.19 9.12
C ILE A 12 -6.80 -0.37 10.38
N ASN A 13 -7.72 -0.05 11.29
CA ASN A 13 -7.46 0.68 12.54
C ASN A 13 -7.04 -0.19 13.75
N ASN A 14 -7.21 -1.52 13.70
CA ASN A 14 -7.08 -2.42 14.85
C ASN A 14 -5.78 -3.22 14.83
N TYR A 15 -4.59 -2.59 14.83
CA TYR A 15 -3.34 -3.38 14.80
C TYR A 15 -2.27 -3.00 15.80
N GLU A 16 -2.17 -3.86 16.82
CA GLU A 16 -1.06 -4.01 17.74
C GLU A 16 0.08 -4.85 17.13
N ASN A 17 1.31 -4.38 17.37
CA ASN A 17 2.64 -5.02 17.38
C ASN A 17 3.12 -6.06 16.32
N ASP A 18 2.29 -6.87 15.65
CA ASP A 18 2.75 -7.95 14.73
C ASP A 18 2.26 -7.76 13.28
N LYS A 19 2.84 -6.76 12.60
CA LYS A 19 2.46 -6.37 11.23
C LYS A 19 2.74 -7.41 10.14
N GLU A 20 3.63 -8.38 10.39
CA GLU A 20 3.88 -9.47 9.43
C GLU A 20 2.65 -10.36 9.27
N LYS A 21 2.03 -10.75 10.40
CA LYS A 21 0.78 -11.48 10.34
C LYS A 21 -0.35 -10.60 9.82
N THR A 22 -0.33 -9.31 10.18
CA THR A 22 -1.36 -8.36 9.74
C THR A 22 -1.40 -8.22 8.22
N VAL A 23 -0.26 -8.03 7.54
CA VAL A 23 -0.25 -7.81 6.08
C VAL A 23 -0.82 -8.98 5.28
N LEU A 24 -0.87 -10.19 5.85
CA LEU A 24 -1.48 -11.38 5.24
C LEU A 24 -3.01 -11.45 5.36
N HIS A 25 -3.60 -10.63 6.22
CA HIS A 25 -5.02 -10.70 6.54
C HIS A 25 -5.78 -9.42 6.18
N VAL A 26 -5.12 -8.28 6.24
CA VAL A 26 -5.76 -6.96 6.11
C VAL A 26 -4.83 -5.89 5.55
N PHE A 27 -5.42 -4.84 5.02
CA PHE A 27 -4.66 -3.71 4.50
C PHE A 27 -3.80 -3.05 5.58
N THR A 28 -2.49 -3.15 5.40
CA THR A 28 -1.50 -2.71 6.39
C THR A 28 -0.68 -1.54 5.83
N PRO A 29 -0.60 -0.41 6.56
CA PRO A 29 0.27 0.70 6.17
C PRO A 29 1.75 0.31 6.28
N MET A 30 2.45 0.37 5.14
CA MET A 30 3.87 0.00 5.04
C MET A 30 4.65 1.01 4.20
N GLN A 31 5.93 1.16 4.52
CA GLN A 31 6.89 1.71 3.57
C GLN A 31 7.16 0.68 2.48
N ILE A 32 7.35 1.14 1.25
CA ILE A 32 7.71 0.29 0.13
C ILE A 32 9.09 0.74 -0.34
N SER A 33 10.07 -0.17 -0.36
CA SER A 33 11.36 0.05 -1.01
C SER A 33 11.32 -0.59 -2.39
N VAL A 34 11.73 0.12 -3.43
CA VAL A 34 11.93 -0.45 -4.77
C VAL A 34 13.28 0.01 -5.27
N ASN A 35 14.22 -0.91 -5.52
CA ASN A 35 15.59 -0.60 -5.94
C ASN A 35 16.26 0.47 -5.05
N ASP A 36 16.25 0.23 -3.73
CA ASP A 36 16.79 1.11 -2.68
C ASP A 36 16.08 2.48 -2.51
N GLU A 37 15.03 2.77 -3.28
CA GLU A 37 14.22 3.98 -3.11
C GLU A 37 13.00 3.71 -2.21
N LEU A 38 12.90 4.44 -1.10
CA LEU A 38 11.83 4.28 -0.10
C LEU A 38 10.64 5.21 -0.34
N PHE A 39 9.44 4.64 -0.30
CA PHE A 39 8.16 5.31 -0.49
C PHE A 39 7.21 5.10 0.71
N PRO A 40 6.62 6.16 1.28
CA PRO A 40 6.95 7.57 1.06
C PRO A 40 8.36 7.90 1.55
N HIS A 41 9.00 8.88 0.92
CA HIS A 41 10.28 9.39 1.37
C HIS A 41 10.09 10.12 2.71
N VAL A 42 10.58 9.54 3.81
CA VAL A 42 10.53 10.20 5.11
C VAL A 42 11.82 11.01 5.28
N PRO A 43 11.75 12.36 5.36
CA PRO A 43 12.94 13.17 5.56
C PRO A 43 13.62 12.84 6.89
N LYS A 44 14.95 12.64 6.85
CA LYS A 44 15.78 12.18 7.98
C LYS A 44 15.76 13.10 9.22
N LYS A 45 15.27 14.35 9.13
CA LYS A 45 15.71 15.42 10.03
C LYS A 45 14.95 15.63 11.34
N ASN A 46 13.75 15.09 11.60
CA ASN A 46 13.05 15.44 12.87
C ASN A 46 12.19 14.36 13.56
N HIS A 47 12.12 13.13 13.05
CA HIS A 47 11.06 12.21 13.51
C HIS A 47 11.42 11.31 14.70
N LYS A 48 12.68 11.17 15.13
CA LYS A 48 13.00 10.28 16.27
C LYS A 48 12.39 10.78 17.59
N ILE A 49 12.28 12.10 17.75
CA ILE A 49 11.79 12.74 18.98
C ILE A 49 10.26 12.83 18.96
N THR A 50 9.65 13.24 17.84
CA THR A 50 8.20 13.29 17.69
C THR A 50 7.57 11.90 17.67
N ARG A 51 8.14 10.91 16.98
CA ARG A 51 7.61 9.53 16.99
C ARG A 51 7.63 8.91 18.39
N LYS A 52 8.72 9.08 19.14
CA LYS A 52 8.78 8.61 20.55
C LYS A 52 7.78 9.34 21.44
N ALA A 53 7.58 10.65 21.25
CA ALA A 53 6.59 11.42 22.02
C ALA A 53 5.14 10.98 21.76
N PHE A 54 4.85 10.41 20.58
CA PHE A 54 3.54 9.85 20.21
C PHE A 54 3.47 8.31 20.25
N GLY A 55 4.50 7.62 20.76
CA GLY A 55 4.52 6.14 20.83
C GLY A 55 4.59 5.42 19.47
N LEU A 56 4.96 6.13 18.40
CA LEU A 56 5.00 5.60 17.03
C LEU A 56 6.29 4.81 16.78
N SER A 57 6.17 3.52 16.47
CA SER A 57 7.28 2.66 16.06
C SER A 57 7.76 2.97 14.63
N LYS A 58 8.95 2.49 14.26
CA LYS A 58 9.43 2.57 12.87
C LYS A 58 8.41 1.82 11.98
N PRO A 59 7.97 2.40 10.86
CA PRO A 59 7.04 1.71 9.97
C PRO A 59 7.68 0.44 9.43
N SER A 60 6.91 -0.65 9.38
CA SER A 60 7.29 -1.87 8.66
C SER A 60 7.51 -1.54 7.18
N THR A 61 8.46 -2.26 6.57
CA THR A 61 8.86 -2.04 5.18
C THR A 61 8.62 -3.32 4.40
N ILE A 62 8.13 -3.18 3.18
CA ILE A 62 8.21 -4.22 2.16
C ILE A 62 9.19 -3.76 1.10
N GLU A 63 10.22 -4.55 0.85
CA GLU A 63 11.30 -4.24 -0.07
C GLU A 63 11.16 -5.11 -1.31
N PHE A 64 11.30 -4.49 -2.47
CA PHE A 64 11.34 -5.14 -3.77
C PHE A 64 12.71 -4.92 -4.40
N THR A 65 13.37 -6.02 -4.72
CA THR A 65 14.49 -6.07 -5.65
C THR A 65 13.96 -6.42 -7.04
N ASN A 66 14.84 -6.76 -7.98
CA ASN A 66 14.40 -7.26 -9.28
C ASN A 66 13.73 -8.64 -9.14
N ASP A 67 14.22 -9.50 -8.24
CA ASP A 67 13.82 -10.92 -8.20
C ASP A 67 12.99 -11.28 -6.97
N GLU A 68 13.06 -10.49 -5.90
CA GLU A 68 12.52 -10.84 -4.59
C GLU A 68 11.70 -9.71 -3.97
N MET A 69 10.75 -10.13 -3.13
CA MET A 69 10.06 -9.28 -2.17
C MET A 69 10.40 -9.70 -0.75
N MET A 70 10.84 -8.77 0.07
CA MET A 70 11.16 -8.99 1.49
C MET A 70 10.24 -8.19 2.40
N VAL A 71 9.71 -8.82 3.44
CA VAL A 71 8.94 -8.14 4.49
C VAL A 71 9.84 -7.93 5.70
N HIS A 72 9.93 -6.68 6.15
CA HIS A 72 10.71 -6.27 7.31
C HIS A 72 9.79 -5.91 8.47
N ASP A 73 10.14 -6.40 9.66
CA ASP A 73 9.51 -5.98 10.90
C ASP A 73 9.90 -4.54 11.29
N GLN A 74 9.38 -4.07 12.42
CA GLN A 74 9.64 -2.72 12.93
C GLN A 74 11.11 -2.53 13.37
N GLN A 75 11.81 -3.62 13.67
CA GLN A 75 13.23 -3.66 14.02
C GLN A 75 14.10 -3.65 12.75
N GLY A 76 13.52 -3.82 11.56
CA GLY A 76 14.19 -3.89 10.27
C GLY A 76 14.71 -5.28 9.92
N LYS A 77 14.37 -6.30 10.71
CA LYS A 77 14.73 -7.68 10.41
C LYS A 77 13.82 -8.21 9.31
N VAL A 78 14.42 -8.91 8.34
CA VAL A 78 13.66 -9.67 7.34
C VAL A 78 12.94 -10.82 8.05
N THR A 79 11.61 -10.80 8.00
CA THR A 79 10.77 -11.87 8.54
C THR A 79 10.28 -12.81 7.46
N ARG A 80 10.28 -12.35 6.20
CA ARG A 80 9.83 -13.13 5.05
C ARG A 80 10.49 -12.68 3.76
N THR A 81 10.73 -13.64 2.87
CA THR A 81 11.19 -13.42 1.49
C THR A 81 10.31 -14.26 0.57
N GLU A 82 9.88 -13.69 -0.54
CA GLU A 82 9.12 -14.36 -1.60
C GLU A 82 9.78 -14.04 -2.95
N GLU A 83 9.88 -15.02 -3.84
CA GLU A 83 10.36 -14.78 -5.21
C GLU A 83 9.26 -14.15 -6.06
N ILE A 84 9.58 -13.12 -6.85
CA ILE A 84 8.61 -12.43 -7.70
C ILE A 84 8.06 -13.38 -8.78
N ASN A 85 8.83 -14.37 -9.23
CA ASN A 85 8.37 -15.41 -10.17
C ASN A 85 7.23 -16.27 -9.61
N GLU A 86 7.05 -16.34 -8.30
CA GLU A 86 5.95 -17.08 -7.67
C GLU A 86 4.65 -16.25 -7.61
N PHE A 87 4.70 -14.99 -8.05
CA PHE A 87 3.55 -14.10 -7.97
C PHE A 87 2.58 -14.43 -9.10
N LYS A 88 1.33 -14.67 -8.74
CA LYS A 88 0.26 -14.90 -9.72
C LYS A 88 -0.22 -13.57 -10.32
N PHE A 89 -0.44 -12.59 -9.45
CA PHE A 89 -0.85 -11.25 -9.83
C PHE A 89 -0.49 -10.23 -8.75
N VAL A 90 -0.44 -8.96 -9.17
CA VAL A 90 -0.48 -7.80 -8.27
C VAL A 90 -1.60 -6.87 -8.72
N GLN A 91 -2.55 -6.59 -7.84
CA GLN A 91 -3.60 -5.61 -8.08
C GLN A 91 -3.26 -4.31 -7.36
N PHE A 92 -3.03 -3.25 -8.13
CA PHE A 92 -2.92 -1.89 -7.64
C PHE A 92 -4.28 -1.21 -7.71
N GLY A 93 -4.68 -0.57 -6.62
CA GLY A 93 -5.94 0.17 -6.57
C GLY A 93 -5.85 1.37 -5.66
N THR A 94 -7.00 1.99 -5.38
CA THR A 94 -7.06 3.18 -4.55
C THR A 94 -8.18 3.07 -3.54
N ILE A 95 -7.95 3.61 -2.36
CA ILE A 95 -8.96 3.72 -1.32
C ILE A 95 -9.08 5.17 -0.85
N ARG A 96 -10.32 5.66 -0.75
CA ARG A 96 -10.65 6.97 -0.20
C ARG A 96 -10.58 6.89 1.33
N THR A 97 -9.70 7.70 1.93
CA THR A 97 -9.43 7.73 3.36
C THR A 97 -9.71 9.11 3.93
N MET A 98 -10.40 9.19 5.07
CA MET A 98 -10.66 10.45 5.77
C MET A 98 -9.67 10.65 6.93
N PRO A 99 -8.82 11.70 6.91
CA PRO A 99 -8.06 12.10 8.09
C PRO A 99 -9.00 12.66 9.17
N VAL A 100 -8.58 12.56 10.43
CA VAL A 100 -9.31 13.10 11.61
C VAL A 100 -9.25 14.65 11.71
N GLY A 101 -8.50 15.31 10.82
CA GLY A 101 -8.41 16.77 10.68
C GLY A 101 -9.41 17.35 9.65
N PRO A 102 -9.41 18.69 9.40
CA PRO A 102 -10.44 19.37 8.59
C PRO A 102 -10.71 18.67 7.24
N PRO A 103 -11.96 18.72 6.73
CA PRO A 103 -12.53 17.70 5.85
C PRO A 103 -11.89 17.71 4.47
N VAL A 104 -10.83 16.94 4.31
CA VAL A 104 -10.20 16.70 3.01
C VAL A 104 -10.02 15.21 2.87
N TYR A 105 -10.78 14.59 1.95
CA TYR A 105 -10.55 13.22 1.57
C TYR A 105 -9.15 13.08 0.99
N THR A 106 -8.45 12.04 1.41
CA THR A 106 -7.17 11.63 0.84
C THR A 106 -7.34 10.31 0.11
N TYR A 107 -6.41 9.97 -0.78
CA TYR A 107 -6.41 8.70 -1.50
C TYR A 107 -5.10 7.96 -1.25
N THR A 108 -5.21 6.68 -0.92
CA THR A 108 -4.08 5.80 -0.60
C THR A 108 -4.01 4.66 -1.61
N LEU A 109 -2.81 4.33 -2.07
CA LEU A 109 -2.58 3.19 -2.95
C LEU A 109 -2.80 1.92 -2.13
N THR A 110 -3.64 1.04 -2.66
CA THR A 110 -3.74 -0.34 -2.19
C THR A 110 -2.94 -1.22 -3.12
N MET A 111 -2.23 -2.20 -2.57
CA MET A 111 -1.55 -3.22 -3.35
C MET A 111 -1.91 -4.59 -2.77
N VAL A 112 -2.51 -5.45 -3.60
CA VAL A 112 -2.78 -6.85 -3.27
C VAL A 112 -1.82 -7.72 -4.06
N ILE A 113 -0.96 -8.46 -3.38
CA ILE A 113 0.03 -9.35 -4.02
C ILE A 113 -0.41 -10.78 -3.78
N SER A 114 -0.60 -11.55 -4.84
CA SER A 114 -0.90 -12.98 -4.73
C SER A 114 0.36 -13.81 -4.95
N VAL A 115 0.77 -14.54 -3.91
CA VAL A 115 1.94 -15.44 -3.94
C VAL A 115 1.47 -16.82 -3.51
N ALA A 116 1.60 -17.82 -4.38
CA ALA A 116 1.05 -19.15 -4.15
C ALA A 116 -0.42 -19.09 -3.65
N ASP A 117 -0.70 -19.53 -2.42
CA ASP A 117 -2.04 -19.53 -1.79
C ASP A 117 -2.21 -18.43 -0.74
N ARG A 118 -1.39 -17.38 -0.81
CA ARG A 118 -1.38 -16.26 0.13
C ARG A 118 -1.60 -14.93 -0.60
N PHE A 119 -2.07 -13.97 0.18
CA PHE A 119 -2.27 -12.60 -0.27
C PHE A 119 -1.60 -11.64 0.71
N TYR A 120 -0.90 -10.64 0.18
CA TYR A 120 -0.40 -9.50 0.94
C TYR A 120 -1.27 -8.30 0.64
N TYR A 121 -1.72 -7.59 1.67
CA TYR A 121 -2.58 -6.43 1.57
C TYR A 121 -1.83 -5.19 2.10
N VAL A 122 -1.28 -4.41 1.18
CA VAL A 122 -0.40 -3.29 1.51
C VAL A 122 -1.09 -1.96 1.22
N LEU A 123 -0.92 -1.00 2.13
CA LEU A 123 -1.28 0.40 1.94
C LEU A 123 -0.03 1.27 1.84
N ASN A 124 0.00 2.14 0.83
CA ASN A 124 1.05 3.14 0.70
C ASN A 124 0.47 4.47 0.18
N PRO A 125 0.82 5.63 0.77
CA PRO A 125 0.28 6.91 0.29
C PRO A 125 0.88 7.36 -1.05
N ASN A 126 1.95 6.73 -1.54
CA ASN A 126 2.70 7.16 -2.72
C ASN A 126 2.47 6.25 -3.93
N PHE A 127 1.84 6.80 -4.97
CA PHE A 127 1.50 6.04 -6.19
C PHE A 127 2.69 5.87 -7.14
N THR A 128 3.83 6.53 -6.89
CA THR A 128 5.08 6.27 -7.62
C THR A 128 5.51 4.80 -7.53
N VAL A 129 5.11 4.10 -6.46
CA VAL A 129 5.29 2.64 -6.32
C VAL A 129 4.74 1.89 -7.52
N PHE A 130 3.56 2.26 -8.02
CA PHE A 130 2.96 1.64 -9.21
C PHE A 130 3.92 1.73 -10.41
N GLN A 131 4.44 2.92 -10.67
CA GLN A 131 5.33 3.19 -11.81
C GLN A 131 6.68 2.45 -11.67
N ARG A 132 7.21 2.36 -10.46
CA ARG A 132 8.50 1.70 -10.19
C ARG A 132 8.41 0.18 -10.22
N LEU A 133 7.33 -0.38 -9.70
CA LEU A 133 7.19 -1.84 -9.52
C LEU A 133 6.60 -2.52 -10.76
N THR A 134 5.73 -1.84 -11.52
CA THR A 134 5.11 -2.43 -12.72
C THR A 134 6.12 -2.98 -13.74
N PRO A 135 7.25 -2.30 -14.07
CA PRO A 135 8.26 -2.86 -14.98
C PRO A 135 8.88 -4.16 -14.46
N ILE A 136 9.20 -4.22 -13.17
CA ILE A 136 9.76 -5.41 -12.51
C ILE A 136 8.75 -6.56 -12.61
N LEU A 137 7.51 -6.33 -12.17
CA LEU A 137 6.43 -7.33 -12.24
C LEU A 137 6.22 -7.88 -13.67
N LYS A 138 6.25 -7.00 -14.67
CA LYS A 138 6.12 -7.38 -16.08
C LYS A 138 7.30 -8.21 -16.60
N GLN A 139 8.52 -7.96 -16.12
CA GLN A 139 9.70 -8.76 -16.48
C GLN A 139 9.54 -10.23 -16.03
N HIS A 140 8.89 -10.43 -14.89
CA HIS A 140 8.57 -11.76 -14.33
C HIS A 140 7.22 -12.32 -14.80
N ALA A 141 6.62 -11.74 -15.84
CA ALA A 141 5.31 -12.13 -16.39
C ALA A 141 4.16 -12.13 -15.35
N VAL A 142 4.28 -11.34 -14.27
CA VAL A 142 3.24 -11.20 -13.26
C VAL A 142 2.09 -10.36 -13.83
N THR A 143 0.85 -10.83 -13.62
CA THR A 143 -0.34 -10.08 -14.05
C THR A 143 -0.51 -8.83 -13.20
N VAL A 144 -0.51 -7.65 -13.82
CA VAL A 144 -0.76 -6.37 -13.14
C VAL A 144 -2.20 -5.93 -13.39
N GLU A 145 -2.98 -5.79 -12.33
CA GLU A 145 -4.37 -5.34 -12.38
C GLU A 145 -4.51 -3.91 -11.86
N ASP A 146 -5.30 -3.08 -12.55
CA ASP A 146 -5.49 -1.66 -12.24
C ASP A 146 -6.97 -1.25 -12.40
N PRO A 147 -7.84 -1.60 -11.43
CA PRO A 147 -9.26 -1.20 -11.42
C PRO A 147 -9.54 0.29 -11.63
N PHE A 148 -8.60 1.14 -11.22
CA PHE A 148 -8.82 2.58 -11.11
C PHE A 148 -8.09 3.38 -12.18
N ASP A 149 -7.46 2.69 -13.13
CA ASP A 149 -6.71 3.32 -14.23
C ASP A 149 -5.64 4.29 -13.69
N ILE A 150 -4.94 3.86 -12.63
CA ILE A 150 -3.79 4.55 -12.05
C ILE A 150 -2.70 4.77 -13.11
N ALA A 151 -2.57 3.86 -14.07
CA ALA A 151 -1.61 3.95 -15.16
C ALA A 151 -1.80 5.21 -16.03
N SER A 152 -3.03 5.74 -16.13
CA SER A 152 -3.31 6.95 -16.92
C SER A 152 -3.04 8.25 -16.16
N LEU A 153 -2.71 8.18 -14.86
CA LEU A 153 -2.45 9.36 -14.05
C LEU A 153 -1.07 9.96 -14.39
N PRO A 154 -1.00 11.22 -14.82
CA PRO A 154 0.24 11.84 -15.24
C PRO A 154 1.16 12.22 -14.07
N SER A 155 0.61 12.40 -12.85
CA SER A 155 1.40 12.64 -11.64
C SER A 155 0.62 12.37 -10.34
N ASN A 156 1.33 12.27 -9.21
CA ASN A 156 0.72 12.24 -7.88
C ASN A 156 -0.10 13.50 -7.55
N ALA A 157 0.22 14.66 -8.15
CA ALA A 157 -0.42 15.93 -7.85
C ALA A 157 -1.83 16.03 -8.46
N GLU A 158 -2.04 15.44 -9.64
CA GLU A 158 -3.34 15.45 -10.33
C GLU A 158 -4.28 14.34 -9.85
N ARG A 159 -3.76 13.42 -9.03
CA ARG A 159 -4.46 12.26 -8.47
C ARG A 159 -5.71 12.65 -7.68
N GLU A 160 -5.59 13.62 -6.77
CA GLU A 160 -6.71 14.01 -5.90
C GLU A 160 -7.86 14.55 -6.73
N HIS A 161 -7.55 15.37 -7.73
CA HIS A 161 -8.55 15.88 -8.66
C HIS A 161 -9.23 14.74 -9.42
N TYR A 162 -8.45 13.82 -10.01
CA TYR A 162 -8.99 12.67 -10.74
C TYR A 162 -9.92 11.81 -9.87
N PHE A 163 -9.45 11.36 -8.71
CA PHE A 163 -10.26 10.49 -7.86
C PHE A 163 -11.45 11.21 -7.23
N ASN A 164 -11.35 12.52 -6.93
CA ASN A 164 -12.50 13.28 -6.48
C ASN A 164 -13.64 13.28 -7.52
N MET A 165 -13.31 13.31 -8.81
CA MET A 165 -14.31 13.30 -9.89
C MET A 165 -14.86 11.90 -10.20
N PHE A 166 -14.03 10.86 -10.12
CA PHE A 166 -14.38 9.55 -10.71
C PHE A 166 -14.44 8.38 -9.72
N TYR A 167 -13.93 8.54 -8.49
CA TYR A 167 -13.74 7.41 -7.56
C TYR A 167 -15.02 6.63 -7.28
N GLU A 168 -16.12 7.29 -6.91
CA GLU A 168 -17.36 6.60 -6.53
C GLU A 168 -17.94 5.75 -7.65
N LYS A 169 -17.85 6.26 -8.89
CA LYS A 169 -18.29 5.51 -10.07
C LYS A 169 -17.42 4.27 -10.27
N ARG A 170 -16.09 4.45 -10.26
CA ARG A 170 -15.12 3.35 -10.41
C ARG A 170 -15.27 2.32 -9.28
N ALA A 171 -15.42 2.76 -8.04
CA ALA A 171 -15.52 1.90 -6.87
C ALA A 171 -16.74 0.96 -6.93
N LYS A 172 -17.89 1.43 -7.46
CA LYS A 172 -19.10 0.60 -7.66
C LYS A 172 -18.89 -0.58 -8.60
N GLU A 173 -17.92 -0.48 -9.52
CA GLU A 173 -17.55 -1.55 -10.45
C GLU A 173 -16.52 -2.52 -9.84
N THR A 174 -16.17 -2.33 -8.56
CA THR A 174 -15.14 -3.09 -7.83
C THR A 174 -15.66 -3.60 -6.48
N ASN A 175 -14.77 -4.12 -5.63
CA ASN A 175 -15.06 -4.50 -4.24
C ASN A 175 -14.50 -3.51 -3.21
N TYR A 176 -14.10 -2.32 -3.64
CA TYR A 176 -13.56 -1.30 -2.74
C TYR A 176 -14.70 -0.60 -1.99
N PRO A 177 -14.55 -0.33 -0.68
CA PRO A 177 -15.52 0.48 0.05
C PRO A 177 -15.49 1.93 -0.46
N LEU A 178 -16.64 2.62 -0.39
CA LEU A 178 -16.72 4.04 -0.79
C LEU A 178 -15.90 4.96 0.12
N GLN A 179 -15.75 4.57 1.38
CA GLN A 179 -15.02 5.32 2.38
C GLN A 179 -14.41 4.36 3.38
N LEU A 180 -13.24 4.72 3.86
CA LEU A 180 -12.65 4.13 5.04
C LEU A 180 -12.25 5.22 6.04
N GLU A 181 -12.74 5.09 7.27
CA GLU A 181 -12.28 5.90 8.39
C GLU A 181 -10.89 5.39 8.79
N TRP A 182 -9.84 6.15 8.49
CA TRP A 182 -8.48 5.77 8.83
C TRP A 182 -7.61 6.99 9.07
N MET A 183 -6.81 6.93 10.14
CA MET A 183 -5.74 7.88 10.39
C MET A 183 -4.46 7.44 9.69
N PRO A 184 -3.97 8.13 8.64
CA PRO A 184 -2.60 7.95 8.18
C PRO A 184 -1.63 8.50 9.24
N LEU A 185 -1.35 7.74 10.31
CA LEU A 185 -0.26 8.01 11.26
C LEU A 185 1.11 7.63 10.67
N LEU A 186 1.32 7.93 9.37
CA LEU A 186 2.60 7.74 8.70
C LEU A 186 3.19 9.10 8.33
N LEU A 187 3.66 9.82 9.36
CA LEU A 187 4.67 10.89 9.25
C LEU A 187 5.88 10.57 10.15
#